data_AF-A7XE63-F1
#
_entry.id   AF-A7XE63-F1
#
_cell.length_a   1.000
_cell.length_b   1.000
_cell.length_c   1.000
_cell.angle_alpha   90.00
_cell.angle_beta   90.00
_cell.angle_gamma   90.00
#
_symmetry.space_group_name_H-M   'P 1'
#
loop_
_entity.id
_entity.type
_entity.pdbx_description
1 polymer ?
#
loop_
_entity_poly.entity_id
_entity_poly.type
_entity_poly.pdbx_seq_one_letter_code
_entity_poly.pdbx_strand_id
1 'polypeptide(L)'
;MPEAAQSRYMVYNFTYNPEEVAYTFQMTDHKVYSRLTMTSSGFLQRLTWTPTIWGWNQVWSLPTEQCEMYQKCGPYAYCDTNTSPLCNCIRGFDPKNQQEWDLSDGSSGCVRRTRLSCNGDGFHKLKKMKLPDTTSAIVDWKIDLKECKKRCLENCNCTALANTITRDGRTGCVIWTVELEDLRNYATD
;
A
#
# COMPACT_ATOMS: atom_id res chain seq x y z
N MET A 1 -3.18 -6.79 -2.96
CA MET A 1 -4.16 -7.89 -2.97
C MET A 1 -4.35 -8.31 -1.53
N PRO A 2 -5.59 -8.45 -1.03
CA PRO A 2 -5.84 -8.94 0.32
C PRO A 2 -5.03 -10.22 0.48
N GLU A 3 -4.35 -10.36 1.63
CA GLU A 3 -3.47 -11.49 1.93
C GLU A 3 -4.10 -12.76 1.38
N ALA A 4 -3.58 -13.18 0.22
CA ALA A 4 -4.25 -14.19 -0.57
C ALA A 4 -4.02 -15.49 0.18
N ALA A 5 -4.97 -15.84 1.05
CA ALA A 5 -5.05 -17.14 1.67
C ALA A 5 -4.72 -18.16 0.58
N GLN A 6 -3.61 -18.87 0.77
CA GLN A 6 -2.95 -19.65 -0.26
C GLN A 6 -3.99 -20.60 -0.89
N SER A 7 -4.44 -20.28 -2.11
CA SER A 7 -5.53 -21.00 -2.74
C SER A 7 -4.98 -22.33 -3.24
N ARG A 8 -5.51 -23.46 -2.74
CA ARG A 8 -5.02 -24.79 -3.10
C ARG A 8 -5.18 -25.15 -4.59
N TYR A 9 -6.05 -24.43 -5.28
CA TYR A 9 -6.45 -24.68 -6.67
C TYR A 9 -6.00 -23.57 -7.64
N MET A 10 -5.21 -22.58 -7.18
CA MET A 10 -4.75 -21.48 -8.01
C MET A 10 -3.38 -20.96 -7.55
N VAL A 11 -2.49 -20.75 -8.51
CA VAL A 11 -1.24 -20.01 -8.31
C VAL A 11 -1.30 -18.69 -9.06
N TYR A 12 -0.66 -17.66 -8.52
CA TYR A 12 -0.55 -16.35 -9.16
C TYR A 12 0.90 -15.93 -9.23
N ASN A 13 1.26 -15.15 -10.24
CA ASN A 13 2.59 -14.60 -10.41
C ASN A 13 2.54 -13.13 -10.82
N PHE A 14 3.57 -12.40 -10.43
CA PHE A 14 3.82 -11.06 -10.93
C PHE A 14 5.16 -11.11 -11.66
N THR A 15 5.12 -11.00 -12.98
CA THR A 15 6.32 -10.92 -13.81
C THR A 15 6.77 -9.48 -13.89
N TYR A 16 8.05 -9.25 -13.64
CA TYR A 16 8.72 -7.95 -13.81
C TYR A 16 10.06 -8.18 -14.49
N ASN A 17 10.13 -7.90 -15.79
CA ASN A 17 11.34 -8.00 -16.59
C ASN A 17 11.30 -6.96 -17.74
N PRO A 18 12.34 -6.85 -18.58
CA PRO A 18 12.37 -5.88 -19.68
C PRO A 18 11.34 -6.10 -20.80
N GLU A 19 10.74 -7.28 -20.88
CA GLU A 19 9.77 -7.65 -21.92
C GLU A 19 8.32 -7.44 -21.45
N GLU A 20 8.01 -7.80 -20.21
CA GLU A 20 6.69 -7.69 -19.63
C GLU A 20 6.68 -7.28 -18.15
N VAL A 21 5.65 -6.50 -17.81
CA VAL A 21 5.25 -6.23 -16.43
C VAL A 21 3.77 -6.60 -16.31
N ALA A 22 3.50 -7.79 -15.78
CA ALA A 22 2.16 -8.37 -15.82
C ALA A 22 1.84 -9.19 -14.57
N TYR A 23 0.58 -9.14 -14.16
CA TYR A 23 0.03 -10.08 -13.20
C TYR A 23 -0.68 -11.21 -13.96
N THR A 24 -0.38 -12.46 -13.61
CA THR A 24 -1.09 -13.63 -14.15
C THR A 24 -1.52 -14.56 -13.03
N PHE A 25 -2.56 -15.37 -13.29
CA PHE A 25 -2.92 -16.49 -12.44
C PHE A 25 -3.21 -17.71 -13.29
N GLN A 26 -2.93 -18.88 -12.73
CA GLN A 26 -3.14 -20.18 -13.35
C GLN A 26 -3.87 -21.09 -12.37
N MET A 27 -4.79 -21.89 -12.89
CA MET A 27 -5.53 -22.88 -12.12
C MET A 27 -4.69 -24.16 -12.02
N THR A 28 -4.49 -24.67 -10.81
CA THR A 28 -3.82 -25.97 -10.59
C THR A 28 -4.80 -27.13 -10.67
N ASP A 29 -6.10 -26.87 -10.47
CA ASP A 29 -7.18 -27.82 -10.73
C ASP A 29 -7.95 -27.38 -11.98
N HIS A 30 -7.84 -28.17 -13.06
CA HIS A 30 -8.49 -27.90 -14.34
C HIS A 30 -10.03 -27.97 -14.30
N LYS A 31 -10.62 -28.52 -13.23
CA LYS A 31 -12.07 -28.56 -13.03
C LYS A 31 -12.61 -27.27 -12.43
N VAL A 32 -11.74 -26.40 -11.92
CA VAL A 32 -12.14 -25.14 -11.29
C VAL A 32 -12.00 -24.00 -12.28
N TYR A 33 -13.09 -23.27 -12.49
CA TYR A 33 -13.08 -22.04 -13.28
C TYR A 33 -13.02 -20.84 -12.36
N SER A 34 -12.07 -19.93 -12.60
CA SER A 34 -11.96 -18.67 -11.88
C SER A 34 -11.63 -17.53 -12.83
N ARG A 35 -12.12 -16.33 -12.53
CA ARG A 35 -11.86 -15.13 -13.32
C ARG A 35 -11.74 -13.90 -12.44
N LEU A 36 -10.93 -12.95 -12.90
CA LEU A 36 -10.95 -11.57 -12.40
C LEU A 36 -11.84 -10.74 -13.32
N THR A 37 -12.72 -9.93 -12.75
CA THR A 37 -13.64 -9.10 -13.53
C THR A 37 -13.87 -7.78 -12.83
N MET A 38 -13.83 -6.69 -13.60
CA MET A 38 -14.27 -5.37 -13.15
C MET A 38 -15.79 -5.27 -13.32
N THR A 39 -16.51 -4.91 -12.26
CA THR A 39 -17.95 -4.62 -12.37
C THR A 39 -18.19 -3.28 -13.07
N SER A 40 -19.41 -3.05 -13.55
CA SER A 40 -19.83 -1.74 -14.09
C SER A 40 -19.72 -0.60 -13.07
N SER A 41 -19.73 -0.94 -11.77
CA SER A 41 -19.55 -0.02 -10.65
C SER A 41 -18.09 0.20 -10.24
N GLY A 42 -17.11 -0.38 -10.96
CA GLY A 42 -15.69 -0.15 -10.71
C GLY A 42 -15.05 -1.02 -9.63
N PHE A 43 -15.69 -2.13 -9.24
CA PHE A 43 -15.12 -3.07 -8.27
C PHE A 43 -14.39 -4.20 -8.98
N LEU A 44 -13.16 -4.48 -8.56
CA LEU A 44 -12.41 -5.64 -9.04
C LEU A 44 -12.81 -6.86 -8.21
N GLN A 45 -13.36 -7.88 -8.85
CA GLN A 45 -13.82 -9.09 -8.19
C GLN A 45 -13.07 -10.33 -8.70
N ARG A 46 -12.78 -11.25 -7.78
CA ARG A 46 -12.46 -12.64 -8.14
C ARG A 46 -13.69 -13.51 -7.99
N LEU A 47 -14.10 -14.11 -9.10
CA LEU A 47 -15.23 -15.02 -9.16
C LEU A 47 -14.71 -16.44 -9.38
N THR A 48 -15.27 -17.42 -8.67
CA THR A 48 -14.98 -18.85 -8.88
C THR A 48 -16.29 -19.59 -9.12
N TRP A 49 -16.34 -20.43 -10.15
CA TRP A 49 -17.52 -21.22 -10.45
C TRP A 49 -17.70 -22.30 -9.40
N THR A 50 -18.87 -22.34 -8.77
CA THR A 50 -19.18 -23.28 -7.70
C THR A 50 -20.35 -24.17 -8.12
N PRO A 51 -20.12 -25.48 -8.38
CA PRO A 51 -21.16 -26.39 -8.82
C PRO A 51 -22.32 -26.54 -7.83
N THR A 52 -22.08 -26.39 -6.53
CA THR A 52 -23.13 -26.56 -5.50
C THR A 52 -24.20 -25.48 -5.54
N ILE A 53 -23.85 -24.27 -5.99
CA ILE A 53 -24.80 -23.13 -6.12
C ILE A 53 -25.12 -22.81 -7.58
N TRP A 54 -24.58 -23.58 -8.53
CA TRP A 54 -24.77 -23.39 -9.98
C TRP A 54 -24.47 -21.95 -10.44
N GLY A 55 -23.39 -21.36 -9.91
CA GLY A 55 -23.12 -19.94 -10.14
C GLY A 55 -21.69 -19.50 -9.83
N TRP A 56 -21.41 -18.25 -10.19
CA TRP A 56 -20.17 -17.57 -9.86
C TRP A 56 -20.20 -17.10 -8.40
N ASN A 57 -19.39 -17.73 -7.56
CA ASN A 57 -19.17 -17.29 -6.19
C ASN A 57 -18.10 -16.18 -6.13
N GLN A 58 -18.41 -15.08 -5.46
CA GLN A 58 -17.44 -14.01 -5.20
C GLN A 58 -16.49 -14.43 -4.08
N VAL A 59 -15.21 -14.61 -4.41
CA VAL A 59 -14.18 -14.96 -3.43
C VAL A 59 -13.67 -13.72 -2.70
N TRP A 60 -13.44 -12.64 -3.44
CA TRP A 60 -13.10 -11.34 -2.89
C TRP A 60 -13.50 -10.24 -3.89
N SER A 61 -13.62 -9.02 -3.38
CA SER A 61 -13.88 -7.79 -4.12
C SER A 61 -12.96 -6.70 -3.60
N LEU A 62 -12.56 -5.75 -4.43
CA LEU A 62 -11.82 -4.55 -4.01
C LEU A 62 -12.45 -3.31 -4.67
N PRO A 63 -12.50 -2.17 -3.96
CA PRO A 63 -12.19 -2.01 -2.53
C PRO A 63 -13.27 -2.65 -1.62
N THR A 64 -12.91 -3.09 -0.42
CA THR A 64 -13.83 -3.63 0.61
C THR A 64 -14.18 -2.64 1.70
N GLU A 65 -13.30 -1.67 1.97
CA GLU A 65 -13.41 -0.76 3.10
C GLU A 65 -12.99 0.66 2.74
N GLN A 66 -13.40 1.64 3.56
CA GLN A 66 -13.20 3.06 3.27
C GLN A 66 -11.72 3.44 3.11
N CYS A 67 -10.82 2.79 3.87
CA CYS A 67 -9.38 3.03 3.79
C CYS A 67 -8.70 2.45 2.54
N GLU A 68 -9.42 1.69 1.71
CA GLU A 68 -8.93 1.23 0.41
C GLU A 68 -9.25 2.20 -0.73
N MET A 69 -10.07 3.21 -0.47
CA MET A 69 -10.29 4.30 -1.42
C MET A 69 -9.03 5.15 -1.54
N TYR A 70 -8.65 5.45 -2.78
CA TYR A 70 -7.47 6.27 -3.08
C TYR A 70 -7.54 7.62 -2.35
N GLN A 71 -6.45 7.97 -1.66
CA GLN A 71 -6.32 9.23 -0.91
C GLN A 71 -7.47 9.50 0.07
N LYS A 72 -7.96 8.45 0.75
CA LYS A 72 -8.97 8.61 1.81
C LYS A 72 -8.53 9.59 2.91
N CYS A 73 -7.23 9.64 3.18
CA CYS A 73 -6.60 10.62 4.04
C CYS A 73 -5.59 11.44 3.24
N GLY A 74 -5.45 12.72 3.60
CA GLY A 74 -4.52 13.62 2.95
C GLY A 74 -3.04 13.29 3.21
N PRO A 75 -2.12 14.08 2.64
CA PRO A 75 -0.69 13.83 2.72
C PRO A 75 -0.17 13.71 4.16
N TYR A 76 0.78 12.80 4.38
CA TYR A 76 1.38 12.50 5.69
C TYR A 76 0.40 12.04 6.79
N ALA A 77 -0.84 11.75 6.43
CA ALA A 77 -1.80 11.03 7.26
C ALA A 77 -1.94 9.59 6.74
N TYR A 78 -2.36 8.68 7.61
CA TYR A 78 -2.72 7.31 7.23
C TYR A 78 -4.13 6.97 7.70
N CYS A 79 -4.82 6.16 6.92
CA CYS A 79 -6.15 5.65 7.26
C CYS A 79 -6.03 4.39 8.15
N ASP A 80 -6.80 4.36 9.23
CA ASP A 80 -6.97 3.22 10.13
C ASP A 80 -8.46 2.98 10.38
N THR A 81 -8.93 1.79 10.06
CA THR A 81 -10.34 1.40 10.23
C THR A 81 -10.75 1.20 11.67
N ASN A 82 -9.79 1.11 12.60
CA ASN A 82 -10.03 0.90 14.03
C ASN A 82 -10.05 2.19 14.84
N THR A 83 -9.80 3.36 14.21
CA THR A 83 -9.80 4.65 14.90
C THR A 83 -10.99 5.51 14.48
N SER A 84 -11.37 6.43 15.36
CA SER A 84 -12.33 7.50 15.07
C SER A 84 -11.70 8.82 15.53
N PRO A 85 -11.35 9.75 14.60
CA PRO A 85 -11.53 9.68 13.15
C PRO A 85 -10.65 8.61 12.46
N LEU A 86 -10.99 8.24 11.22
CA LEU A 86 -10.26 7.23 10.43
C LEU A 86 -8.83 7.69 10.08
N CYS A 87 -8.65 8.99 9.88
CA CYS A 87 -7.36 9.56 9.49
C CYS A 87 -6.52 9.90 10.71
N ASN A 88 -5.26 9.49 10.67
CA ASN A 88 -4.29 9.71 11.74
C ASN A 88 -3.04 10.37 11.17
N CYS A 89 -2.54 11.43 11.79
CA CYS A 89 -1.24 11.98 11.43
C CYS A 89 -0.12 10.99 11.79
N ILE A 90 0.89 10.88 10.92
CA ILE A 90 2.12 10.18 11.26
C ILE A 90 2.72 10.82 12.52
N ARG A 91 3.28 10.00 13.42
CA ARG A 91 3.92 10.52 14.63
C ARG A 91 5.00 11.56 14.29
N GLY A 92 4.89 12.74 14.88
CA GLY A 92 5.76 13.89 14.58
C GLY A 92 5.16 14.87 13.55
N PHE A 93 3.92 14.64 13.12
CA PHE A 93 3.11 15.55 12.32
C PHE A 93 1.87 15.99 13.08
N ASP A 94 1.35 17.16 12.73
CA ASP A 94 0.09 17.73 13.23
C ASP A 94 -0.87 17.99 12.07
N PRO A 95 -2.19 18.06 12.32
CA PRO A 95 -3.16 18.40 11.31
C PRO A 95 -2.80 19.72 10.63
N LYS A 96 -2.86 19.75 9.29
CA LYS A 96 -2.61 20.98 8.54
C LYS A 96 -3.72 22.02 8.76
N ASN A 97 -4.96 21.54 8.89
CA ASN A 97 -6.12 22.34 9.24
C ASN A 97 -6.84 21.69 10.43
N GLN A 98 -6.76 22.34 11.60
CA GLN A 98 -7.37 21.80 12.82
C GLN A 98 -8.91 21.81 12.77
N GLN A 99 -9.52 22.80 12.10
CA GLN A 99 -10.97 22.91 12.02
C GLN A 99 -11.59 21.77 11.20
N GLU A 100 -10.96 21.43 10.07
CA GLU A 100 -11.35 20.26 9.26
C GLU A 100 -11.14 18.97 10.06
N TRP A 101 -9.99 18.85 10.74
CA TRP A 101 -9.66 17.66 11.52
C TRP A 101 -10.63 17.39 12.67
N ASP A 102 -11.05 18.45 13.37
CA ASP A 102 -12.05 18.39 14.46
C ASP A 102 -13.43 17.95 13.94
N LEU A 103 -13.72 18.19 12.67
CA LEU A 103 -14.91 17.73 11.96
C LEU A 103 -14.73 16.35 11.30
N SER A 104 -13.65 15.62 11.65
CA SER A 104 -13.28 14.34 11.05
C SER A 104 -12.98 14.39 9.55
N ASP A 105 -12.63 15.57 9.03
CA ASP A 105 -12.14 15.76 7.68
C ASP A 105 -10.60 15.77 7.68
N GLY A 106 -10.02 14.65 7.24
CA GLY A 106 -8.57 14.47 7.12
C GLY A 106 -8.01 14.80 5.74
N SER A 107 -8.79 15.43 4.84
CA SER A 107 -8.40 15.66 3.44
C SER A 107 -7.20 16.58 3.27
N SER A 108 -7.06 17.61 4.12
CA SER A 108 -5.88 18.49 4.14
C SER A 108 -4.58 17.80 4.58
N GLY A 109 -4.67 16.62 5.19
CA GLY A 109 -3.53 15.87 5.69
C GLY A 109 -2.83 16.56 6.86
N CYS A 110 -1.53 16.27 7.00
CA CYS A 110 -0.73 16.66 8.13
C CYS A 110 0.58 17.33 7.70
N VAL A 111 1.15 18.15 8.59
CA VAL A 111 2.43 18.84 8.40
C VAL A 111 3.40 18.48 9.52
N ARG A 112 4.70 18.47 9.23
CA ARG A 112 5.72 18.16 10.24
C ARG A 112 5.67 19.19 11.37
N ARG A 113 5.69 18.73 12.62
CA ARG A 113 5.77 19.60 13.81
C ARG A 113 7.06 20.40 13.87
N THR A 114 8.15 19.81 13.38
CA THR A 114 9.49 20.39 13.41
C THR A 114 10.06 20.35 12.01
N ARG A 115 10.61 21.49 11.58
CA ARG A 115 11.28 21.61 10.28
C ARG A 115 12.52 20.71 10.27
N LEU A 116 12.72 20.03 9.15
CA LEU A 116 13.89 19.19 8.90
C LEU A 116 15.16 20.03 8.75
N SER A 117 16.27 19.46 9.21
CA SER A 117 17.60 20.08 9.15
C SER A 117 18.50 19.42 8.09
N CYS A 118 18.02 18.32 7.48
CA CYS A 118 18.77 17.36 6.66
C CYS A 118 19.87 16.65 7.47
N ASN A 119 20.81 17.39 8.02
CA ASN A 119 21.91 16.87 8.83
C ASN A 119 21.47 16.59 10.27
N GLY A 120 21.41 15.30 10.62
CA GLY A 120 20.98 14.86 11.96
C GLY A 120 19.51 14.47 12.04
N ASP A 121 18.78 14.54 10.92
CA ASP A 121 17.42 14.04 10.83
C ASP A 121 17.37 12.51 11.03
N GLY A 122 16.20 12.03 11.45
CA GLY A 122 15.98 10.62 11.76
C GLY A 122 14.68 10.10 11.14
N PHE A 123 14.43 8.80 11.35
CA PHE A 123 13.25 8.12 10.83
C PHE A 123 12.39 7.58 11.94
N HIS A 124 11.07 7.72 11.77
CA HIS A 124 10.10 7.00 12.56
C HIS A 124 9.63 5.77 11.79
N LYS A 125 9.79 4.58 12.37
CA LYS A 125 9.40 3.32 11.73
C LYS A 125 7.91 3.09 11.87
N LEU A 126 7.18 3.18 10.75
CA LEU A 126 5.80 2.71 10.65
C LEU A 126 5.77 1.19 10.43
N LYS A 127 4.77 0.51 10.98
CA LYS A 127 4.61 -0.95 10.91
C LYS A 127 3.24 -1.29 10.31
N LYS A 128 3.14 -2.43 9.64
CA LYS A 128 1.90 -2.93 9.02
C LYS A 128 1.23 -1.88 8.13
N MET A 129 2.03 -1.21 7.28
CA MET A 129 1.54 -0.17 6.38
C MET A 129 1.39 -0.71 4.97
N LYS A 130 0.35 -0.25 4.27
CA LYS A 130 0.40 -0.13 2.81
C LYS A 130 1.43 0.96 2.47
N LEU A 131 2.32 0.68 1.53
CA LEU A 131 3.28 1.69 1.06
C LEU A 131 2.54 2.86 0.39
N PRO A 132 3.07 4.09 0.49
CA PRO A 132 2.46 5.26 -0.15
C PRO A 132 2.52 5.15 -1.67
N ASP A 133 1.79 6.02 -2.34
CA ASP A 133 1.82 6.15 -3.81
C ASP A 133 3.27 6.18 -4.33
N THR A 134 3.53 5.44 -5.42
CA THR A 134 4.89 5.22 -5.95
C THR A 134 5.23 6.04 -7.19
N THR A 135 4.37 7.00 -7.60
CA THR A 135 4.54 7.81 -8.81
C THR A 135 5.89 8.55 -8.86
N SER A 136 6.40 8.99 -7.73
CA SER A 136 7.69 9.70 -7.60
C SER A 136 8.75 8.90 -6.85
N ALA A 137 8.49 7.61 -6.62
CA ALA A 137 9.38 6.76 -5.85
C ALA A 137 10.54 6.26 -6.70
N ILE A 138 11.74 6.26 -6.11
CA ILE A 138 12.95 5.73 -6.74
C ILE A 138 13.19 4.33 -6.18
N VAL A 139 13.35 3.34 -7.06
CA VAL A 139 13.57 1.94 -6.68
C VAL A 139 14.98 1.49 -7.08
N ASP A 140 15.72 0.93 -6.13
CA ASP A 140 17.02 0.29 -6.37
C ASP A 140 17.02 -1.13 -5.78
N TRP A 141 17.03 -2.13 -6.66
CA TRP A 141 16.99 -3.56 -6.31
C TRP A 141 18.34 -4.14 -5.87
N LYS A 142 19.42 -3.34 -5.89
CA LYS A 142 20.79 -3.81 -5.59
C LYS A 142 21.25 -3.48 -4.18
N ILE A 143 20.49 -2.67 -3.44
CA ILE A 143 20.90 -2.17 -2.13
C ILE A 143 19.97 -2.65 -1.02
N ASP A 144 20.54 -2.82 0.17
CA ASP A 144 19.81 -3.20 1.37
C ASP A 144 19.25 -1.98 2.11
N LEU A 145 18.53 -2.23 3.21
CA LEU A 145 17.94 -1.18 4.04
C LEU A 145 18.98 -0.21 4.62
N LYS A 146 20.19 -0.70 4.92
CA LYS A 146 21.22 0.09 5.57
C LYS A 146 21.74 1.15 4.61
N GLU A 147 22.06 0.73 3.39
CA GLU A 147 22.47 1.64 2.32
C GLU A 147 21.30 2.54 1.88
N CYS A 148 20.08 2.01 1.83
CA CYS A 148 18.86 2.78 1.58
C CYS A 148 18.70 3.94 2.57
N LYS A 149 18.91 3.67 3.87
CA LYS A 149 18.87 4.68 4.93
C LYS A 149 19.95 5.74 4.77
N LYS A 150 21.17 5.33 4.42
CA LYS A 150 22.28 6.25 4.16
C LYS A 150 21.95 7.19 3.01
N ARG A 151 21.54 6.66 1.85
CA ARG A 151 21.20 7.47 0.67
C ARG A 151 20.07 8.45 0.92
N CYS A 152 19.05 8.03 1.68
CA CYS A 152 17.96 8.91 2.05
C CYS A 152 18.43 10.05 2.97
N LEU A 153 19.32 9.79 3.93
CA LEU A 153 19.89 10.85 4.79
C LEU A 153 20.80 11.82 4.02
N GLU A 154 21.50 11.34 2.99
CA GLU A 154 22.34 12.19 2.12
C GLU A 154 21.52 13.04 1.14
N ASN A 155 20.24 12.70 0.92
CA ASN A 155 19.33 13.44 0.06
C ASN A 155 18.33 14.24 0.89
N CYS A 156 18.53 15.56 1.00
CA CYS A 156 17.66 16.44 1.79
C CYS A 156 16.19 16.51 1.32
N ASN A 157 15.88 16.00 0.12
CA ASN A 157 14.51 15.90 -0.37
C ASN A 157 13.85 14.56 -0.02
N CYS A 158 14.59 13.60 0.55
CA CYS A 158 14.03 12.31 0.93
C CYS A 158 13.01 12.47 2.07
N THR A 159 11.81 11.95 1.88
CA THR A 159 10.72 12.03 2.87
C THR A 159 10.47 10.69 3.57
N ALA A 160 10.68 9.56 2.88
CA ALA A 160 10.55 8.22 3.42
C ALA A 160 11.37 7.19 2.64
N LEU A 161 11.53 6.01 3.24
CA LEU A 161 12.11 4.84 2.60
C LEU A 161 11.45 3.56 3.09
N ALA A 162 11.51 2.51 2.27
CA ALA A 162 11.07 1.17 2.63
C ALA A 162 11.93 0.11 1.95
N ASN A 163 11.93 -1.09 2.52
CA ASN A 163 12.45 -2.27 1.83
C ASN A 163 11.40 -2.80 0.84
N THR A 164 11.87 -3.26 -0.31
CA THR A 164 11.14 -4.19 -1.16
C THR A 164 11.69 -5.59 -0.92
N ILE A 165 10.83 -6.59 -1.02
CA ILE A 165 11.23 -8.00 -0.98
C ILE A 165 10.56 -8.68 -2.16
N THR A 166 11.35 -9.25 -3.06
CA THR A 166 10.86 -10.09 -4.15
C THR A 166 10.64 -11.53 -3.65
N ARG A 167 9.89 -12.32 -4.42
CA ARG A 167 9.57 -13.72 -4.07
C ARG A 167 10.80 -14.62 -3.90
N ASP A 168 11.90 -14.30 -4.57
CA ASP A 168 13.18 -15.00 -4.46
C ASP A 168 14.07 -14.46 -3.32
N GLY A 169 13.51 -13.63 -2.44
CA GLY A 169 14.18 -13.14 -1.23
C GLY A 169 15.17 -12.02 -1.47
N ARG A 170 15.28 -11.48 -2.70
CA ARG A 170 16.09 -10.28 -2.95
C ARG A 170 15.43 -9.08 -2.29
N THR A 171 16.22 -8.37 -1.50
CA THR A 171 15.82 -7.11 -0.88
C THR A 171 16.22 -5.95 -1.77
N GLY A 172 15.32 -5.00 -1.98
CA GLY A 172 15.63 -3.72 -2.60
C GLY A 172 15.21 -2.55 -1.70
N CYS A 173 15.42 -1.36 -2.22
CA CYS A 173 15.13 -0.09 -1.57
C CYS A 173 14.14 0.71 -2.41
N VAL A 174 13.15 1.31 -1.75
CA VAL A 174 12.31 2.37 -2.33
C VAL A 174 12.53 3.64 -1.52
N ILE A 175 12.72 4.76 -2.20
CA ILE A 175 12.88 6.09 -1.61
C ILE A 175 11.81 7.02 -2.19
N TRP A 176 11.15 7.79 -1.33
CA TRP A 176 10.21 8.86 -1.72
C TRP A 176 10.85 10.23 -1.53
N THR A 177 10.59 11.15 -2.45
CA THR A 177 11.06 12.54 -2.39
C THR A 177 9.94 13.58 -2.42
N VAL A 178 8.68 13.13 -2.42
CA VAL A 178 7.49 14.01 -2.36
C VAL A 178 6.66 13.66 -1.13
N GLU A 179 5.51 14.31 -0.99
CA GLU A 179 4.58 14.01 0.09
C GLU A 179 4.12 12.55 0.05
N LEU A 180 3.89 11.99 1.24
CA LEU A 180 3.45 10.59 1.36
C LEU A 180 1.94 10.55 1.30
N GLU A 181 1.40 9.96 0.25
CA GLU A 181 -0.04 9.91 0.00
C GLU A 181 -0.55 8.46 -0.01
N ASP A 182 -1.88 8.32 0.14
CA ASP A 182 -2.59 7.05 0.00
C ASP A 182 -2.12 5.94 0.97
N LEU A 183 -1.71 6.37 2.17
CA LEU A 183 -1.29 5.50 3.26
C LEU A 183 -2.50 4.93 4.02
N ARG A 184 -2.38 3.65 4.39
CA ARG A 184 -3.23 3.01 5.39
C ARG A 184 -2.43 2.00 6.20
N ASN A 185 -2.91 1.69 7.40
CA ASN A 185 -2.41 0.52 8.10
C ASN A 185 -3.30 -0.71 7.84
N TYR A 186 -2.77 -1.88 8.20
CA TYR A 186 -3.54 -3.11 8.32
C TYR A 186 -3.79 -3.36 9.81
N ALA A 187 -5.03 -3.71 10.16
CA ALA A 187 -5.41 -3.98 11.54
C ALA A 187 -4.44 -4.99 12.18
N THR A 188 -4.06 -4.72 13.42
CA THR A 188 -3.41 -5.73 14.25
C THR A 188 -4.50 -6.63 14.80
N ASP A 189 -4.65 -7.81 14.20
CA ASP A 189 -4.93 -8.99 15.03
C ASP A 189 -3.79 -9.14 16.07
#